data_AF-A0A1F3BNG4-F1
#
_entry.id   AF-A0A1F3BNG4-F1
#
_cell.length_a   1.000
_cell.length_b   1.000
_cell.length_c   1.000
_cell.angle_alpha   90.00
_cell.angle_beta   90.00
_cell.angle_gamma   90.00
#
_symmetry.space_group_name_H-M   'P 1'
#
loop_
_entity.id
_entity.type
_entity.pdbx_description
1 polymer ?
#
loop_
_entity_poly.entity_id
_entity_poly.type
_entity_poly.pdbx_seq_one_letter_code
_entity_poly.pdbx_strand_id
1 'polypeptide(L)' 'MLIERTTNNQIVITVSSSVDSFGLQRLIDYLKYLEATSMSKAKQSDVDKLANEVNASWWAKNRNRFIK' A
#
# COMPACT_ATOMS: atom_id res chain seq x y z
N MET A 1 19.61 7.34 -12.71
CA MET A 1 18.28 7.66 -12.15
C MET A 1 18.20 9.16 -12.03
N LEU A 2 17.14 9.77 -12.54
CA LEU A 2 16.87 11.21 -12.46
C LEU A 2 15.52 11.41 -11.77
N ILE A 3 15.46 12.30 -10.78
CA ILE A 3 14.24 12.65 -10.06
C ILE A 3 14.07 14.16 -10.15
N GLU A 4 12.97 14.60 -10.74
CA GLU A 4 12.70 16.01 -10.99
C GLU A 4 11.34 16.41 -10.42
N ARG A 5 11.28 17.57 -9.77
CA ARG A 5 10.00 18.24 -9.44
C ARG A 5 9.70 19.25 -10.52
N THR A 6 8.57 19.08 -11.19
CA THR A 6 8.13 19.97 -12.26
C THR A 6 7.28 21.11 -11.69
N THR A 7 7.10 22.17 -12.49
CA THR A 7 6.26 23.33 -12.15
C THR A 7 4.78 22.99 -11.93
N ASN A 8 4.33 21.79 -12.33
CA ASN A 8 2.95 21.35 -12.22
C ASN A 8 2.68 20.53 -10.95
N ASN A 9 3.53 20.65 -9.94
CA ASN A 9 3.45 19.87 -8.69
C ASN A 9 3.55 18.35 -8.92
N GLN A 10 4.26 17.93 -9.98
CA GLN A 10 4.48 16.52 -10.32
C GLN A 10 5.93 16.14 -10.06
N ILE A 11 6.15 14.87 -9.73
CA ILE A 11 7.48 14.27 -9.63
C ILE A 11 7.69 13.33 -10.82
N VAL A 12 8.74 13.56 -11.61
CA VAL A 12 9.14 12.68 -12.71
C VAL A 12 10.33 11.85 -12.24
N ILE A 13 10.22 10.52 -12.37
CA ILE A 13 11.29 9.57 -12.02
C ILE A 13 11.70 8.83 -13.28
N THR A 14 12.93 9.07 -13.74
CA THR A 14 13.52 8.38 -14.89
C THR A 14 14.50 7.32 -14.41
N VAL A 15 14.23 6.07 -14.76
CA VAL A 15 15.05 4.89 -14.41
C VAL A 15 15.63 4.24 -15.67
N SER A 16 16.73 3.50 -15.51
CA SER A 16 17.30 2.69 -16.60
C SER A 16 16.31 1.60 -17.02
N SER A 17 16.26 1.25 -18.31
CA SER A 17 15.50 0.10 -18.80
C SER A 17 16.00 -1.24 -18.25
N SER A 18 17.20 -1.26 -17.67
CA SER A 18 17.78 -2.43 -17.01
C SER A 18 17.22 -2.70 -15.61
N VAL A 19 16.35 -1.85 -15.08
CA VAL A 19 15.74 -2.05 -13.76
C VAL A 19 14.73 -3.19 -13.83
N ASP A 20 14.80 -4.09 -12.85
CA ASP A 20 13.86 -5.20 -12.73
C ASP A 20 12.41 -4.71 -12.60
N SER A 21 11.54 -5.29 -13.42
CA SER A 21 10.13 -4.94 -13.50
C SER A 21 9.37 -5.22 -12.20
N PHE A 22 9.73 -6.27 -11.47
CA PHE A 22 9.05 -6.64 -10.24
C PHE A 22 9.36 -5.67 -9.11
N GLY A 23 10.64 -5.29 -8.95
CA GLY A 23 11.04 -4.24 -8.03
C GLY A 23 10.41 -2.88 -8.36
N LEU A 24 10.36 -2.53 -9.65
CA LEU A 24 9.73 -1.28 -10.10
C LEU A 24 8.23 -1.25 -9.82
N GLN A 25 7.51 -2.35 -10.07
CA GLN A 25 6.08 -2.43 -9.79
C GLN A 25 5.79 -2.23 -8.29
N ARG A 26 6.58 -2.84 -7.40
CA ARG A 26 6.45 -2.64 -5.94
C ARG A 26 6.62 -1.18 -5.53
N LEU A 27 7.57 -0.46 -6.13
CA LEU A 27 7.76 0.96 -5.86
C LEU A 27 6.53 1.77 -6.32
N ILE A 28 6.03 1.49 -7.52
CA ILE A 28 4.83 2.15 -8.07
C ILE A 28 3.62 1.90 -7.17
N ASP A 29 3.42 0.67 -6.70
CA ASP A 29 2.29 0.32 -5.84
C ASP A 29 2.37 1.02 -4.48
N TYR A 30 3.58 1.18 -3.93
CA TYR A 30 3.79 1.96 -2.71
C TYR A 30 3.50 3.45 -2.90
N LEU A 31 3.94 4.04 -4.02
CA LEU A 31 3.62 5.44 -4.35
C LEU A 31 2.10 5.65 -4.47
N LYS A 32 1.39 4.74 -5.17
CA LYS A 32 -0.07 4.77 -5.27
C LYS A 32 -0.74 4.70 -3.91
N TYR A 33 -0.25 3.85 -3.02
CA TYR A 33 -0.74 3.78 -1.64
C TYR A 33 -0.58 5.13 -0.93
N LEU A 34 0.62 5.72 -0.97
CA LEU A 34 0.87 7.02 -0.33
C LEU A 34 0.00 8.14 -0.88
N GLU A 35 -0.20 8.18 -2.20
CA GLU A 35 -1.10 9.14 -2.86
C GLU A 35 -2.55 8.96 -2.40
N ALA A 36 -3.05 7.72 -2.43
CA ALA A 36 -4.42 7.40 -2.01
C ALA A 36 -4.67 7.72 -0.53
N THR A 37 -3.65 7.58 0.32
CA THR A 37 -3.76 7.86 1.77
C THR A 37 -3.31 9.26 2.15
N SER A 38 -2.89 10.11 1.21
CA SER A 38 -2.27 11.41 1.49
C SER A 38 -3.14 12.36 2.32
N MET A 39 -4.46 12.26 2.19
CA MET A 39 -5.44 13.04 2.98
C MET A 39 -6.07 12.25 4.13
N SER A 40 -5.65 11.00 4.34
CA SER A 40 -6.17 10.17 5.43
C SER A 40 -5.76 10.77 6.77
N LYS A 41 -6.74 10.87 7.68
CA LYS A 41 -6.52 11.24 9.09
C LYS A 41 -6.49 10.02 10.01
N ALA A 42 -6.66 8.82 9.45
CA ALA A 42 -6.66 7.59 10.21
C ALA A 42 -5.28 7.37 10.83
N LYS A 43 -5.25 7.05 12.12
CA LYS A 43 -4.04 6.65 12.83
C LYS A 43 -3.78 5.17 12.58
N GLN A 44 -2.55 4.73 12.79
CA GLN A 44 -2.22 3.30 12.75
C GLN A 44 -3.15 2.48 13.66
N SER A 45 -3.50 3.01 14.83
CA SER A 45 -4.46 2.38 15.76
C SER A 45 -5.84 2.13 15.15
N ASP A 46 -6.31 3.00 14.25
CA ASP A 46 -7.62 2.85 13.60
C ASP A 46 -7.55 1.72 12.57
N VAL A 47 -6.43 1.63 11.85
CA VAL A 47 -6.14 0.55 10.90
C VAL A 47 -6.00 -0.79 11.62
N ASP A 48 -5.26 -0.82 12.74
CA ASP A 48 -5.06 -2.03 13.55
C ASP A 48 -6.38 -2.52 14.13
N LYS A 49 -7.23 -1.59 14.61
CA LYS A 49 -8.57 -1.92 15.09
C LYS A 49 -9.41 -2.55 13.98
N LEU A 50 -9.44 -1.94 12.79
CA LEU A 50 -10.16 -2.48 11.64
C LEU A 50 -9.64 -3.88 11.26
N ALA A 51 -8.32 -4.06 11.20
CA ALA A 51 -7.71 -5.35 10.88
C ALA A 51 -8.10 -6.44 11.89
N ASN A 52 -8.07 -6.11 13.19
CA ASN A 52 -8.49 -7.02 14.24
C ASN A 52 -9.98 -7.41 14.12
N GLU A 53 -10.86 -6.44 13.86
CA GLU A 53 -12.29 -6.67 13.67
C GLU A 53 -12.57 -7.58 12.45
N VAL A 54 -11.94 -7.29 11.31
CA VAL A 54 -12.08 -8.09 10.09
C VAL A 54 -11.57 -9.52 10.32
N ASN A 55 -10.39 -9.67 10.93
CA ASN A 55 -9.80 -10.98 11.21
C ASN A 55 -10.65 -11.79 12.20
N ALA A 56 -11.16 -11.16 13.26
CA ALA A 56 -12.05 -11.81 14.22
C ALA A 56 -13.36 -12.26 13.57
N SER A 57 -13.98 -11.40 12.75
CA SER A 57 -15.20 -11.71 12.00
C SER A 57 -14.99 -12.85 11.01
N TRP A 58 -13.88 -12.83 10.28
CA TRP A 58 -13.51 -13.90 9.36
C TRP A 58 -13.27 -15.22 10.10
N TRP A 59 -12.52 -15.19 11.20
CA TRP A 59 -12.24 -16.38 12.00
C TRP A 59 -13.52 -16.99 12.58
N ALA A 60 -14.40 -16.18 13.17
CA ALA A 60 -15.68 -16.65 13.70
C ALA A 60 -16.51 -17.40 12.65
N LYS A 61 -16.50 -16.93 11.39
CA LYS A 61 -17.22 -17.54 10.26
C LYS A 61 -16.55 -18.80 9.70
N ASN A 62 -15.22 -18.92 9.84
CA ASN A 62 -14.44 -19.94 9.13
C ASN A 62 -13.75 -20.97 10.05
N ARG A 63 -13.71 -20.76 11.37
CA ARG A 63 -12.98 -21.63 12.32
C ARG A 63 -13.38 -23.10 12.28
N ASN A 64 -14.62 -23.40 11.92
CA ASN A 64 -15.12 -24.76 11.73
C ASN A 64 -14.39 -25.52 10.61
N ARG A 65 -13.76 -24.82 9.67
CA ARG A 65 -12.91 -25.43 8.62
C ARG A 65 -11.56 -25.89 9.16
N PHE A 66 -11.15 -25.40 10.33
CA PHE A 66 -9.79 -25.56 10.86
C PHE A 66 -9.75 -26.33 12.18
N ILE A 67 -10.81 -26.26 12.98
CA ILE A 67 -10.91 -26.97 14.26
C ILE A 67 -11.79 -28.21 14.05
N LYS A 68 -11.19 -29.41 14.24
CA LYS A 68 -11.87 -30.71 14.23
C LYS A 68 -12.45 -31.05 15.59
#